data_AF-A0A816UTJ9-F1
#
_entry.id   AF-A0A816UTJ9-F1
#
_cell.length_a   1.000
_cell.length_b   1.000
_cell.length_c   1.000
_cell.angle_alpha   90.00
_cell.angle_beta   90.00
_cell.angle_gamma   90.00
#
_symmetry.space_group_name_H-M   'P 1'
#
loop_
_entity.id
_entity.type
_entity.pdbx_description
1 polymer ?
#
loop_
_entity_poly.entity_id
_entity_poly.type
_entity_poly.pdbx_seq_one_letter_code
_entity_poly.pdbx_strand_id
1 'polypeptide(L)'
;MSIVVDVNRVSDICESSSRRTRDESVFEKLKKAAGHIEELYKLIAEEQNILGHFDEVPFCETPLHVAAENGKTHFAMELLTLEPSLALKLNVSGFSPVHLALQNFLNTTKIKLFHQTEKSDFCG
;
A
#
# COMPACT_ATOMS: atom_id res chain seq x y z
N MET A 1 17.64 -8.02 -31.22
CA MET A 1 17.59 -9.03 -30.15
C MET A 1 16.61 -8.52 -29.12
N SER A 2 15.38 -9.08 -29.11
CA SER A 2 14.38 -8.74 -28.10
C SER A 2 14.73 -9.50 -26.84
N ILE A 3 15.03 -8.79 -25.76
CA ILE A 3 15.08 -9.40 -24.45
C ILE A 3 13.62 -9.52 -23.99
N VAL A 4 13.08 -10.74 -24.12
CA VAL A 4 11.87 -11.09 -23.37
C VAL A 4 12.33 -11.25 -21.93
N VAL A 5 12.13 -10.22 -21.11
CA VAL A 5 12.22 -10.40 -19.66
C VAL A 5 11.04 -11.31 -19.29
N ASP A 6 11.35 -12.54 -18.91
CA ASP A 6 10.37 -13.49 -18.42
C ASP A 6 9.84 -12.95 -17.07
N VAL A 7 8.65 -12.34 -17.09
CA VAL A 7 8.03 -11.68 -15.92
C VAL A 7 7.54 -12.70 -14.89
N ASN A 8 7.62 -14.00 -15.19
CA ASN A 8 7.12 -15.09 -14.34
C ASN A 8 8.14 -15.66 -13.34
N ARG A 9 9.25 -14.97 -13.04
CA ARG A 9 10.24 -15.40 -12.02
C ARG A 9 10.29 -14.56 -10.75
N VAL A 10 9.36 -13.62 -10.56
CA VAL A 10 9.37 -12.70 -9.41
C VAL A 10 8.47 -13.16 -8.25
N SER A 11 7.74 -14.28 -8.40
CA SER A 11 6.84 -14.78 -7.34
C SER A 11 7.56 -15.32 -6.10
N ASP A 12 8.86 -15.63 -6.17
CA ASP A 12 9.51 -16.45 -5.14
C ASP A 12 10.42 -15.65 -4.18
N ILE A 13 10.44 -14.32 -4.27
CA ILE A 13 11.38 -13.50 -3.46
C ILE A 13 10.72 -12.89 -2.20
N CYS A 14 9.39 -12.91 -2.06
CA CYS A 14 8.75 -12.37 -0.84
C CYS A 14 8.41 -13.43 0.23
N GLU A 15 8.58 -14.72 -0.06
CA GLU A 15 8.21 -15.82 0.87
C GLU A 15 9.40 -16.55 1.53
N SER A 16 10.63 -16.04 1.38
CA SER A 16 11.85 -16.73 1.84
C SER A 16 12.46 -16.23 3.16
N SER A 17 11.69 -15.53 4.01
CA SER A 17 12.07 -15.30 5.42
C SER A 17 11.23 -16.14 6.39
N SER A 18 11.18 -17.46 6.17
CA SER A 18 10.58 -18.40 7.12
C SER A 18 11.59 -18.77 8.22
N ARG A 19 11.39 -18.30 9.47
CA ARG A 19 11.48 -19.06 10.76
C ARG A 19 11.47 -18.17 12.03
N ARG A 20 10.51 -18.49 12.94
CA ARG A 20 10.19 -17.94 14.30
C ARG A 20 9.20 -16.76 14.24
N THR A 21 8.05 -16.69 14.91
CA THR A 21 7.36 -17.45 15.97
C THR A 21 5.86 -17.08 15.94
N ARG A 22 5.06 -17.77 16.75
CA ARG A 22 3.63 -17.64 17.10
C ARG A 22 2.97 -16.25 17.30
N ASP A 23 3.58 -15.15 16.90
CA ASP A 23 2.99 -13.82 17.01
C ASP A 23 2.56 -13.34 15.63
N GLU A 24 1.31 -12.91 15.48
CA GLU A 24 0.91 -12.04 14.37
C GLU A 24 1.88 -10.86 14.37
N SER A 25 2.82 -10.82 13.40
CA SER A 25 3.90 -9.84 13.43
C SER A 25 3.29 -8.44 13.46
N VAL A 26 3.82 -7.58 14.33
CA VAL A 26 3.32 -6.20 14.54
C VAL A 26 3.16 -5.45 13.20
N PHE A 27 3.95 -5.85 12.20
CA PHE A 27 3.86 -5.47 10.80
C PHE A 27 2.53 -5.80 10.10
N GLU A 28 1.98 -7.00 10.28
CA GLU A 28 0.65 -7.35 9.74
C GLU A 28 -0.46 -6.58 10.44
N LYS A 29 -0.30 -6.28 11.74
CA LYS A 29 -1.20 -5.36 12.45
C LYS A 29 -1.11 -3.95 11.88
N LEU A 30 0.10 -3.49 11.55
CA LEU A 30 0.32 -2.17 10.95
C LEU A 30 -0.31 -2.06 9.55
N LYS A 31 -0.22 -3.11 8.73
CA LYS A 31 -0.94 -3.19 7.45
C LYS A 31 -2.45 -3.15 7.65
N LYS A 32 -2.97 -3.90 8.63
CA LYS A 32 -4.40 -3.92 8.94
C LYS A 32 -4.90 -2.55 9.46
N ALA A 33 -4.05 -1.83 10.17
CA ALA A 33 -4.32 -0.48 10.63
C ALA A 33 -4.33 0.57 9.50
N ALA A 34 -4.10 0.20 8.23
CA ALA A 34 -4.06 1.12 7.09
C ALA A 34 -5.39 1.88 6.90
N GLY A 35 -5.48 3.05 7.53
CA GLY A 35 -6.68 3.88 7.61
C GLY A 35 -7.08 4.32 9.02
N HIS A 36 -6.46 3.76 10.06
CA HIS A 36 -6.71 4.05 11.47
C HIS A 36 -5.47 4.68 12.13
N ILE A 37 -5.43 6.01 12.19
CA ILE A 37 -4.28 6.76 12.74
C ILE A 37 -4.04 6.44 14.22
N GLU A 38 -5.11 6.22 14.99
CA GLU A 38 -4.99 5.85 16.41
C GLU A 38 -4.25 4.53 16.62
N GLU A 39 -4.53 3.52 15.77
CA GLU A 39 -3.85 2.23 15.81
C GLU A 39 -2.39 2.35 15.37
N LEU A 40 -2.09 3.21 14.39
CA LEU A 40 -0.71 3.50 13.97
C LEU A 40 0.13 4.00 15.14
N TYR A 41 -0.32 5.03 15.85
CA TYR A 41 0.42 5.57 16.98
C TYR A 41 0.51 4.60 18.16
N LYS A 42 -0.50 3.75 18.36
CA LYS A 42 -0.44 2.67 19.35
C LYS A 42 0.66 1.65 19.01
N LEU A 43 0.75 1.23 17.75
CA LEU A 43 1.77 0.28 17.29
C LEU A 43 3.18 0.90 17.36
N ILE A 44 3.34 2.18 17.04
CA ILE A 44 4.62 2.90 17.19
C ILE A 44 5.04 2.98 18.67
N ALA A 45 4.07 3.16 19.58
CA ALA A 45 4.35 3.15 21.01
C ALA A 45 4.78 1.76 21.53
N GLU A 46 4.25 0.69 20.94
CA GLU A 46 4.66 -0.69 21.23
C GLU A 46 6.04 -1.00 20.62
N GLU A 47 6.32 -0.54 19.40
CA GLU A 47 7.57 -0.79 18.66
C GLU A 47 8.08 0.47 17.96
N GLN A 48 9.08 1.13 18.56
CA GLN A 48 9.57 2.45 18.15
C GLN A 48 10.16 2.51 16.73
N ASN A 49 10.66 1.38 16.19
CA ASN A 49 11.28 1.31 14.87
C ASN A 49 10.50 0.44 13.87
N ILE A 50 9.18 0.34 14.03
CA ILE A 50 8.34 -0.48 13.16
C ILE A 50 8.37 -0.03 11.68
N LEU A 51 8.59 1.27 11.43
CA LEU A 51 8.63 1.84 10.06
C LEU A 51 10.00 1.68 9.38
N GLY A 52 11.10 1.66 10.15
CA GLY A 52 12.44 1.51 9.58
C GLY A 52 12.70 0.10 9.01
N HIS A 53 11.96 -0.91 9.46
CA HIS A 53 12.12 -2.29 8.98
C HIS A 53 11.81 -2.43 7.47
N PHE A 54 10.93 -1.59 6.92
CA PHE A 54 10.61 -1.60 5.50
C PHE A 54 11.80 -1.15 4.63
N ASP A 55 12.73 -0.37 5.18
CA ASP A 55 13.89 0.11 4.45
C ASP A 55 14.93 -0.99 4.19
N GLU A 56 15.04 -1.95 5.09
CA GLU A 56 15.92 -3.12 4.96
C GLU A 56 15.51 -4.05 3.82
N VAL A 57 14.23 -4.06 3.45
CA VAL A 57 13.68 -4.95 2.42
C VAL A 57 13.53 -4.21 1.09
N PRO A 58 14.21 -4.64 0.00
CA PRO A 58 14.20 -3.92 -1.28
C PRO A 58 12.81 -3.81 -1.92
N PHE A 59 12.03 -4.90 -1.90
CA PHE A 59 10.67 -4.97 -2.40
C PHE A 59 9.77 -5.49 -1.28
N CYS A 60 8.87 -4.64 -0.78
CA CYS A 60 7.92 -5.04 0.24
C CYS A 60 6.63 -4.24 0.08
N GLU A 61 5.50 -4.90 0.32
CA GLU A 61 4.24 -4.20 0.44
C GLU A 61 4.18 -3.49 1.79
N THR A 62 4.13 -2.16 1.74
CA THR A 62 4.08 -1.30 2.91
C THR A 62 2.64 -0.90 3.24
N PRO A 63 2.32 -0.53 4.49
CA PRO A 63 1.03 0.07 4.86
C PRO A 63 0.67 1.29 4.01
N LEU A 64 1.66 2.01 3.47
CA LEU A 64 1.45 3.12 2.56
C LEU A 64 0.88 2.67 1.20
N HIS A 65 1.25 1.49 0.69
CA HIS A 65 0.64 0.91 -0.51
C HIS A 65 -0.85 0.66 -0.28
N VAL A 66 -1.19 -0.01 0.83
CA VAL A 66 -2.57 -0.34 1.21
C VAL A 66 -3.39 0.93 1.41
N ALA A 67 -2.83 1.94 2.10
CA ALA A 67 -3.49 3.22 2.32
C ALA A 67 -3.73 3.98 0.99
N ALA A 68 -2.74 3.99 0.10
CA ALA A 68 -2.84 4.61 -1.21
C ALA A 68 -3.88 3.94 -2.11
N GLU A 69 -3.86 2.61 -2.19
CA GLU A 69 -4.81 1.81 -2.97
C GLU A 69 -6.25 2.00 -2.48
N ASN A 70 -6.44 2.20 -1.18
CA ASN A 70 -7.75 2.42 -0.57
C ASN A 70 -8.15 3.90 -0.44
N GLY A 71 -7.34 4.83 -0.95
CA GLY A 71 -7.60 6.28 -0.88
C GLY A 71 -7.61 6.87 0.53
N LYS A 72 -6.94 6.21 1.49
CA LYS A 72 -6.80 6.65 2.89
C LYS A 72 -5.80 7.80 3.04
N THR A 73 -6.13 8.94 2.43
CA THR A 73 -5.21 10.08 2.24
C THR A 73 -4.63 10.62 3.55
N HIS A 74 -5.45 10.77 4.60
CA HIS A 74 -4.96 11.27 5.90
C HIS A 74 -3.94 10.32 6.53
N PHE A 75 -4.24 9.02 6.53
CA PHE A 75 -3.32 8.00 7.06
C PHE A 75 -2.02 7.94 6.25
N ALA A 76 -2.11 8.02 4.91
CA ALA A 76 -0.94 8.08 4.05
C ALA A 76 -0.07 9.32 4.32
N MET A 77 -0.68 10.48 4.57
CA MET A 77 0.04 11.71 4.88
C MET A 77 0.79 11.60 6.22
N GLU A 78 0.15 11.02 7.24
CA GLU A 78 0.79 10.78 8.54
C GLU A 78 1.99 9.83 8.39
N LEU A 79 1.83 8.73 7.66
CA LEU A 79 2.95 7.81 7.40
C LEU A 79 4.11 8.49 6.67
N LEU A 80 3.85 9.33 5.68
CA LEU A 80 4.88 10.08 4.96
C LEU A 80 5.56 11.15 5.82
N THR A 81 4.84 11.68 6.82
CA THR A 81 5.40 12.63 7.79
C THR A 81 6.35 11.92 8.75
N LEU A 82 6.03 10.69 9.14
CA LEU A 82 6.84 9.87 10.03
C LEU A 82 8.03 9.26 9.31
N GLU A 83 7.82 8.65 8.14
CA GLU A 83 8.84 7.94 7.38
C GLU A 83 8.68 8.14 5.86
N PRO A 84 9.32 9.17 5.27
CA PRO A 84 9.16 9.52 3.87
C PRO A 84 9.82 8.53 2.90
N SER A 85 10.76 7.70 3.35
CA SER A 85 11.42 6.67 2.52
C SER A 85 10.42 5.67 1.93
N LEU A 86 9.31 5.43 2.63
CA LEU A 86 8.21 4.57 2.20
C LEU A 86 7.57 5.01 0.88
N ALA A 87 7.68 6.29 0.51
CA ALA A 87 7.17 6.81 -0.76
C ALA A 87 7.84 6.17 -1.99
N LEU A 88 9.10 5.76 -1.82
CA LEU A 88 9.95 5.23 -2.88
C LEU A 88 9.96 3.70 -2.91
N LYS A 89 9.40 3.04 -1.90
CA LYS A 89 9.35 1.58 -1.83
C LYS A 89 8.45 1.02 -2.92
N LEU A 90 8.87 -0.12 -3.46
CA LEU A 90 8.12 -0.88 -4.46
C LEU A 90 7.56 -2.13 -3.79
N ASN A 91 6.30 -2.46 -4.07
CA ASN A 91 5.74 -3.75 -3.70
C ASN A 91 6.30 -4.87 -4.60
N VAL A 92 5.87 -6.12 -4.33
CA VAL A 92 6.30 -7.31 -5.09
C VAL A 92 5.90 -7.22 -6.57
N SER A 93 4.84 -6.47 -6.88
CA SER A 93 4.41 -6.20 -8.25
C SER A 93 5.18 -5.05 -8.92
N GLY A 94 6.14 -4.44 -8.23
CA GLY A 94 6.97 -3.34 -8.76
C GLY A 94 6.29 -1.98 -8.77
N PHE A 95 5.15 -1.81 -8.08
CA PHE A 95 4.46 -0.52 -7.97
C PHE A 95 4.88 0.22 -6.71
N SER A 96 5.04 1.54 -6.81
CA SER A 96 5.15 2.40 -5.63
C SER A 96 3.76 2.80 -5.09
N PRO A 97 3.64 3.30 -3.85
CA PRO A 97 2.36 3.76 -3.31
C PRO A 97 1.72 4.85 -4.18
N VAL A 98 2.51 5.71 -4.80
CA VAL A 98 2.01 6.77 -5.71
C VAL A 98 1.33 6.17 -6.95
N HIS A 99 1.88 5.08 -7.50
CA HIS A 99 1.25 4.38 -8.63
C HIS A 99 -0.15 3.87 -8.24
N LEU A 100 -0.28 3.26 -7.06
CA LEU A 100 -1.55 2.75 -6.55
C LEU A 100 -2.55 3.87 -6.23
N ALA A 101 -2.09 4.99 -5.67
CA ALA A 101 -2.93 6.16 -5.41
C ALA A 101 -3.54 6.73 -6.70
N LEU A 102 -2.74 6.84 -7.77
CA LEU A 102 -3.22 7.29 -9.07
C LEU A 102 -4.22 6.31 -9.67
N GLN A 103 -3.98 5.00 -9.54
CA GLN A 103 -4.92 3.98 -10.01
C GLN A 103 -6.26 4.06 -9.27
N ASN A 104 -6.24 4.23 -7.94
CA ASN A 104 -7.44 4.44 -7.13
C ASN A 104 -8.22 5.69 -7.57
N PHE A 105 -7.52 6.82 -7.75
CA PHE A 105 -8.13 8.08 -8.19
C PHE A 105 -8.84 7.95 -9.54
N LEU A 106 -8.22 7.27 -10.51
CA LEU A 106 -8.81 7.03 -11.82
C LEU A 106 -10.03 6.09 -11.72
N ASN A 107 -9.96 5.05 -10.91
CA ASN A 107 -11.07 4.10 -10.74
C ASN A 107 -12.28 4.74 -10.05
N THR A 108 -12.06 5.50 -8.99
CA THR A 108 -13.12 6.24 -8.27
C THR A 108 -13.77 7.31 -9.16
N THR A 109 -12.98 8.00 -9.98
CA THR A 109 -13.50 9.00 -10.93
C THR A 109 -14.27 8.35 -12.06
N LYS A 110 -13.80 7.23 -12.64
CA LYS A 110 -14.54 6.48 -13.67
C LYS A 110 -15.91 6.04 -13.15
N ILE A 111 -15.99 5.46 -11.95
CA ILE A 111 -17.27 5.04 -11.34
C ILE A 111 -18.22 6.24 -11.16
N LYS A 112 -17.71 7.40 -10.69
CA LYS A 112 -18.52 8.62 -10.58
C LYS A 112 -19.04 9.11 -11.94
N LEU A 113 -18.19 9.08 -12.97
CA LEU A 113 -18.60 9.49 -14.31
C LEU A 113 -19.67 8.56 -14.90
N PHE A 114 -19.55 7.25 -14.73
CA PHE A 114 -20.56 6.29 -15.22
C PHE A 114 -21.88 6.36 -14.45
N HIS A 115 -21.86 6.65 -13.14
CA HIS A 115 -23.11 6.83 -12.38
C HIS A 115 -23.81 8.17 -12.66
N GLN A 116 -23.10 9.18 -13.16
CA GLN A 116 -23.72 10.48 -13.50
C GLN A 116 -24.47 10.43 -14.84
N THR A 117 -24.08 9.56 -15.78
CA THR A 117 -24.68 9.46 -17.12
C THR A 117 -26.03 8.75 -17.15
N GLU A 118 -26.41 7.97 -16.13
CA GLU A 118 -27.72 7.28 -16.10
C GLU A 118 -28.85 8.12 -15.49
N LYS A 119 -28.57 9.31 -14.95
CA LYS A 119 -29.58 10.21 -14.36
C LYS A 119 -30.02 11.36 -15.27
N SER A 120 -29.39 11.58 -16.42
CA SER A 120 -29.76 12.65 -17.35
C SER A 120 -30.88 12.27 -18.33
N ASP A 121 -31.27 10.99 -18.40
CA ASP A 121 -32.14 10.50 -19.49
C ASP A 121 -33.60 10.24 -19.06
N PHE A 122 -33.98 10.61 -17.84
CA PHE A 122 -35.36 10.52 -17.33
C PHE A 122 -35.92 11.90 -16.95
N CYS A 123 -36.08 12.75 -17.94
CA CYS A 123 -37.07 13.84 -17.95
C CYS A 123 -37.75 13.84 -19.32
N GLY A 124 -38.84 13.09 -19.43
CA GLY A 124 -39.74 13.03 -20.58
C GLY A 124 -41.13 12.71 -20.09
#